data_AF-A0A812QNU4-F1
#
_entry.id   AF-A0A812QNU4-F1
#
_cell.length_a   1.000
_cell.length_b   1.000
_cell.length_c   1.000
_cell.angle_alpha   90.00
_cell.angle_beta   90.00
_cell.angle_gamma   90.00
#
_symmetry.space_group_name_H-M   'P 1'
#
loop_
_entity.id
_entity.type
_entity.pdbx_description
1 polymer ?
#
loop_
_entity_poly.entity_id
_entity_poly.type
_entity_poly.pdbx_seq_one_letter_code
_entity_poly.pdbx_strand_id
1 'polypeptide(L)'
;MATSQMGGPRVMLPSMKERATGKEEEDLDERSTCYPESPHSSHGGSFSGEQETLEEETLEEEAAEEEEEVVNFKPGGLSLTKARAVKLQMELMAQYGGPAFQNQLHALARTHEPGSSKFRSGLCKLVRRVQLDVIPRYGFSASDEGVESMLVLFRSLTKDPDIEVNGVVINDLLQVKLPPMETNHSNRIIEKPLSKYRLLDMLRCQLIEFSQVKFQMDVKELKKCADYNSGRVFDPAKPLERAFEDPEGYFHLEGRADLAFTVHKFLLPRYGFEPSKEGVKDMIRHCAPFVQDPEVANLLDCVNEKLGMSAAACRRFRQLIAQLT
;
A
#
# COMPACT_ATOMS: atom_id res chain seq x y z
N MET A 1 62.00 4.23 43.27
CA MET A 1 62.03 2.79 42.93
C MET A 1 61.23 2.64 41.64
N ALA A 2 61.90 2.66 40.48
CA ALA A 2 62.28 1.47 39.66
C ALA A 2 61.04 0.88 38.95
N THR A 3 60.90 0.67 37.64
CA THR A 3 61.74 0.54 36.42
C THR A 3 60.74 0.51 35.23
N SER A 4 60.91 1.18 34.08
CA SER A 4 61.77 0.89 32.90
C SER A 4 61.50 -0.41 32.12
N GLN A 5 61.55 -0.27 30.78
CA GLN A 5 61.70 -1.24 29.66
C GLN A 5 60.43 -1.72 28.94
N MET A 6 60.19 -1.36 27.66
CA MET A 6 60.89 -1.66 26.38
C MET A 6 60.58 -3.06 25.82
N GLY A 7 60.07 -3.13 24.59
CA GLY A 7 60.08 -4.35 23.79
C GLY A 7 58.94 -4.48 22.79
N GLY A 8 59.12 -3.96 21.56
CA GLY A 8 58.37 -4.45 20.41
C GLY A 8 58.87 -5.83 19.96
N PRO A 9 58.11 -6.53 19.11
CA PRO A 9 58.72 -7.05 17.90
C PRO A 9 57.88 -6.81 16.64
N ARG A 10 58.58 -7.07 15.53
CA ARG A 10 58.38 -6.76 14.13
C ARG A 10 57.89 -8.03 13.38
N VAL A 11 57.41 -7.84 12.15
CA VAL A 11 57.25 -8.83 11.04
C VAL A 11 55.95 -9.67 11.14
N MET A 12 55.03 -9.70 10.16
CA MET A 12 55.17 -10.25 8.80
C MET A 12 54.17 -9.62 7.80
N LEU A 13 54.66 -9.26 6.60
CA LEU A 13 53.88 -9.22 5.35
C LEU A 13 53.75 -10.66 4.80
N PRO A 14 52.70 -10.94 4.00
CA PRO A 14 52.88 -11.11 2.55
C PRO A 14 51.80 -10.31 1.78
N SER A 15 52.03 -9.63 0.65
CA SER A 15 52.68 -9.98 -0.63
C SER A 15 52.09 -11.20 -1.34
N MET A 16 50.99 -11.01 -2.07
CA MET A 16 50.65 -11.63 -3.36
C MET A 16 49.77 -10.59 -4.09
N LYS A 17 50.16 -9.88 -5.16
CA LYS A 17 50.64 -10.25 -6.50
C LYS A 17 49.72 -11.18 -7.30
N GLU A 18 49.10 -10.55 -8.30
CA GLU A 18 48.91 -10.98 -9.70
C GLU A 18 47.74 -11.89 -10.11
N ARG A 19 46.98 -11.32 -11.07
CA ARG A 19 46.38 -11.88 -12.31
C ARG A 19 45.19 -12.83 -12.22
N ALA A 20 44.06 -12.41 -12.79
CA ALA A 20 43.65 -12.70 -14.18
C ALA A 20 42.31 -11.97 -14.43
N THR A 21 42.23 -10.95 -15.30
CA THR A 21 41.80 -11.06 -16.71
C THR A 21 40.81 -12.19 -16.99
N GLY A 22 39.53 -11.83 -17.10
CA GLY A 22 38.49 -12.61 -17.75
C GLY A 22 37.48 -11.64 -18.37
N LYS A 23 37.72 -11.32 -19.65
CA LYS A 23 36.70 -10.76 -20.55
C LYS A 23 35.73 -11.89 -20.87
N GLU A 24 34.44 -11.65 -20.70
CA GLU A 24 33.40 -12.32 -21.48
C GLU A 24 32.55 -11.22 -22.10
N GLU A 25 32.92 -10.89 -23.34
CA GLU A 25 31.98 -10.55 -24.41
C GLU A 25 31.13 -11.81 -24.61
N GLU A 26 29.81 -11.70 -24.50
CA GLU A 26 28.95 -12.57 -25.28
C GLU A 26 27.73 -11.80 -25.78
N ASP A 27 27.61 -11.89 -27.09
CA ASP A 27 26.62 -11.31 -27.98
C ASP A 27 25.19 -11.60 -27.53
N LEU A 28 24.39 -10.55 -27.39
CA LEU A 28 22.94 -10.69 -27.44
C LEU A 28 22.47 -10.30 -28.83
N ASP A 29 22.36 -11.38 -29.60
CA ASP A 29 21.79 -11.55 -30.92
C ASP A 29 20.40 -10.89 -31.03
N GLU A 30 20.26 -10.05 -32.04
CA GLU A 30 19.03 -9.39 -32.46
C GLU A 30 18.05 -10.44 -33.00
N ARG A 31 17.03 -10.81 -32.21
CA ARG A 31 15.86 -11.51 -32.74
C ARG A 31 14.62 -10.63 -32.70
N SER A 32 14.49 -9.89 -33.80
CA SER A 32 13.30 -9.77 -34.62
C SER A 32 12.16 -10.74 -34.27
N THR A 33 11.05 -10.22 -33.73
CA THR A 33 9.73 -10.79 -33.94
C THR A 33 8.68 -9.70 -34.14
N CYS A 34 7.80 -10.01 -35.09
CA CYS A 34 6.85 -9.15 -35.77
C CYS A 34 5.66 -8.79 -34.87
N TYR A 35 5.27 -7.51 -34.85
CA TYR A 35 3.91 -7.11 -34.49
C TYR A 35 3.13 -6.86 -35.78
N PRO A 36 2.00 -7.55 -36.01
CA PRO A 36 1.11 -7.20 -37.10
C PRO A 36 0.36 -5.90 -36.77
N GLU A 37 0.36 -5.00 -37.75
CA GLU A 37 -0.43 -3.77 -37.79
C GLU A 37 -1.92 -4.10 -37.69
N SER A 38 -2.61 -3.47 -36.74
CA SER A 38 -4.08 -3.44 -36.70
C SER A 38 -4.59 -2.25 -37.50
N PRO A 39 -5.55 -2.45 -38.42
CA PRO A 39 -6.02 -1.40 -39.31
C PRO A 39 -6.89 -0.37 -38.62
N HIS A 40 -6.67 0.87 -39.02
CA HIS A 40 -7.55 2.01 -38.82
C HIS A 40 -9.00 1.68 -39.23
N SER A 41 -9.95 1.85 -38.32
CA SER A 41 -11.36 2.02 -38.67
C SER A 41 -11.82 3.40 -38.20
N SER A 42 -11.75 4.33 -39.14
CA SER A 42 -12.43 5.62 -39.12
C SER A 42 -13.91 5.41 -39.46
N HIS A 43 -14.79 5.64 -38.50
CA HIS A 43 -16.22 5.90 -38.76
C HIS A 43 -16.62 7.19 -38.07
N GLY A 44 -16.70 8.25 -38.87
CA GLY A 44 -17.43 9.45 -38.53
C GLY A 44 -18.92 9.21 -38.76
N GLY A 45 -19.71 9.37 -37.72
CA GLY A 45 -21.17 9.46 -37.79
C GLY A 45 -21.59 10.81 -37.23
N SER A 46 -21.89 11.76 -38.12
CA SER A 46 -22.69 12.94 -37.79
C SER A 46 -24.12 12.46 -37.53
N PHE A 47 -24.64 12.70 -36.32
CA PHE A 47 -26.07 12.59 -36.07
C PHE A 47 -26.56 13.93 -35.56
N SER A 48 -27.23 14.64 -36.46
CA SER A 48 -27.95 15.87 -36.22
C SER A 48 -29.33 15.55 -35.65
N GLY A 49 -29.63 16.18 -34.52
CA GLY A 49 -30.93 16.80 -34.22
C GLY A 49 -32.14 15.88 -34.12
N GLU A 50 -32.68 15.80 -32.91
CA GLU A 50 -34.11 15.94 -32.70
C GLU A 50 -34.34 16.51 -31.29
N GLN A 51 -34.95 17.69 -31.26
CA GLN A 51 -35.58 18.26 -30.09
C GLN A 51 -36.86 17.46 -29.87
N GLU A 52 -36.95 16.74 -28.77
CA GLU A 52 -38.21 16.16 -28.33
C GLU A 52 -38.54 16.64 -26.92
N THR A 53 -39.83 16.88 -26.78
CA THR A 53 -40.57 17.71 -25.86
C THR A 53 -40.53 17.28 -24.40
N LEU A 54 -40.68 18.28 -23.52
CA LEU A 54 -41.05 18.13 -22.11
C LEU A 54 -42.25 17.20 -21.96
N GLU A 55 -42.05 16.11 -21.22
CA GLU A 55 -43.09 15.48 -20.41
C GLU A 55 -42.62 15.54 -18.95
N GLU A 56 -43.20 16.52 -18.25
CA GLU A 56 -43.14 16.71 -16.81
C GLU A 56 -44.18 15.76 -16.22
N GLU A 57 -43.81 14.49 -16.04
CA GLU A 57 -44.65 13.48 -15.41
C GLU A 57 -44.08 13.08 -14.03
N THR A 58 -44.94 13.23 -13.05
CA THR A 58 -44.77 13.05 -11.60
C THR A 58 -44.27 11.65 -11.24
N LEU A 59 -43.00 11.54 -10.87
CA LEU A 59 -42.41 10.38 -10.18
C LEU A 59 -42.38 10.66 -8.67
N GLU A 60 -43.54 10.55 -8.03
CA GLU A 60 -43.64 10.39 -6.58
C GLU A 60 -43.90 8.91 -6.27
N GLU A 61 -43.08 8.35 -5.37
CA GLU A 61 -43.33 7.13 -4.59
C GLU A 61 -43.38 5.77 -5.32
N GLU A 62 -42.27 5.34 -5.93
CA GLU A 62 -41.87 3.92 -5.83
C GLU A 62 -40.66 3.83 -4.89
N ALA A 63 -40.94 3.93 -3.59
CA ALA A 63 -40.02 3.52 -2.55
C ALA A 63 -39.96 1.98 -2.57
N ALA A 64 -38.99 1.47 -3.32
CA ALA A 64 -38.62 0.07 -3.32
C ALA A 64 -38.38 -0.40 -1.88
N GLU A 65 -39.19 -1.36 -1.44
CA GLU A 65 -38.91 -2.22 -0.30
C GLU A 65 -37.65 -3.04 -0.62
N GLU A 66 -36.46 -2.43 -0.54
CA GLU A 66 -35.21 -3.18 -0.52
C GLU A 66 -35.20 -4.00 0.77
N GLU A 67 -35.31 -5.32 0.60
CA GLU A 67 -35.21 -6.30 1.68
C GLU A 67 -33.89 -6.09 2.45
N GLU A 68 -33.97 -5.41 3.60
CA GLU A 68 -32.82 -5.19 4.47
C GLU A 68 -32.31 -6.55 4.99
N GLU A 69 -31.15 -7.00 4.50
CA GLU A 69 -30.40 -8.09 5.13
C GLU A 69 -29.96 -7.65 6.55
N VAL A 70 -30.76 -7.99 7.55
CA VAL A 70 -30.45 -7.71 8.96
C VAL A 70 -29.45 -8.74 9.47
N VAL A 71 -28.17 -8.37 9.51
CA VAL A 71 -27.13 -9.16 10.17
C VAL A 71 -27.35 -9.09 11.69
N ASN A 72 -27.78 -10.21 12.28
CA ASN A 72 -28.25 -10.25 13.68
C ASN A 72 -27.13 -10.72 14.63
N PHE A 73 -26.59 -9.79 15.44
CA PHE A 73 -25.62 -10.10 16.51
C PHE A 73 -26.22 -9.82 17.90
N LYS A 74 -26.19 -10.82 18.80
CA LYS A 74 -26.40 -10.68 20.26
C LYS A 74 -25.12 -11.08 21.00
N PRO A 75 -24.84 -10.59 22.23
CA PRO A 75 -25.65 -9.73 23.10
C PRO A 75 -24.97 -8.38 23.43
N GLY A 76 -25.70 -7.30 23.20
CA GLY A 76 -25.29 -5.88 23.34
C GLY A 76 -26.20 -4.95 22.53
N GLY A 77 -26.85 -5.49 21.48
CA GLY A 77 -28.09 -4.97 20.88
C GLY A 77 -27.96 -3.90 19.79
N LEU A 78 -26.76 -3.41 19.49
CA LEU A 78 -26.55 -2.47 18.40
C LEU A 78 -26.31 -3.23 17.09
N SER A 79 -27.31 -3.23 16.20
CA SER A 79 -27.14 -3.61 14.79
C SER A 79 -26.96 -2.36 13.93
N LEU A 80 -26.01 -2.42 13.00
CA LEU A 80 -25.73 -1.38 12.03
C LEU A 80 -26.16 -1.89 10.65
N THR A 81 -27.36 -1.51 10.21
CA THR A 81 -27.84 -1.82 8.86
C THR A 81 -27.03 -1.05 7.82
N LYS A 82 -27.05 -1.51 6.56
CA LYS A 82 -26.39 -0.83 5.44
C LYS A 82 -26.83 0.64 5.35
N ALA A 83 -28.14 0.89 5.30
CA ALA A 83 -28.69 2.24 5.19
C ALA A 83 -28.20 3.15 6.33
N ARG A 84 -28.13 2.62 7.55
CA ARG A 84 -27.64 3.35 8.72
C ARG A 84 -26.13 3.63 8.65
N ALA A 85 -25.34 2.67 8.16
CA ALA A 85 -23.90 2.82 7.95
C ALA A 85 -23.58 3.88 6.90
N VAL A 86 -24.28 3.85 5.76
CA VAL A 86 -24.15 4.86 4.69
C VAL A 86 -24.47 6.24 5.24
N LYS A 87 -25.60 6.40 5.93
CA LYS A 87 -26.01 7.69 6.51
C LYS A 87 -24.98 8.23 7.51
N LEU A 88 -24.44 7.36 8.37
CA LEU A 88 -23.36 7.70 9.30
C LEU A 88 -22.12 8.20 8.56
N GLN A 89 -21.67 7.48 7.52
CA GLN A 89 -20.51 7.88 6.73
C GLN A 89 -20.75 9.22 6.01
N MET A 90 -21.93 9.43 5.43
CA MET A 90 -22.28 10.70 4.78
C MET A 90 -22.23 11.88 5.77
N GLU A 91 -22.71 11.70 7.00
CA GLU A 91 -22.65 12.74 8.03
C GLU A 91 -21.21 13.02 8.47
N LEU A 92 -20.39 11.98 8.63
CA LEU A 92 -18.95 12.15 8.88
C LEU A 92 -18.25 12.87 7.72
N MET A 93 -18.56 12.53 6.47
CA MET A 93 -18.05 13.19 5.27
C MET A 93 -18.41 14.67 5.25
N ALA A 94 -19.67 15.02 5.55
CA ALA A 94 -20.11 16.41 5.61
C ALA A 94 -19.34 17.20 6.68
N GLN A 95 -19.11 16.61 7.86
CA GLN A 95 -18.35 17.25 8.94
C GLN A 95 -16.86 17.40 8.59
N TYR A 96 -16.24 16.34 8.06
CA TYR A 96 -14.83 16.38 7.67
C TYR A 96 -14.58 17.30 6.47
N GLY A 97 -15.48 17.33 5.49
CA GLY A 97 -15.41 18.25 4.35
C GLY A 97 -15.73 19.70 4.69
N GLY A 98 -16.28 19.96 5.89
CA GLY A 98 -16.65 21.30 6.33
C GLY A 98 -15.47 22.26 6.48
N PRO A 99 -15.62 23.56 6.14
CA PRO A 99 -14.53 24.53 6.21
C PRO A 99 -13.88 24.63 7.59
N ALA A 100 -14.67 24.50 8.66
CA ALA A 100 -14.16 24.56 10.03
C ALA A 100 -13.18 23.42 10.36
N PHE A 101 -13.50 22.19 9.93
CA PHE A 101 -12.63 21.03 10.12
C PHE A 101 -11.38 21.14 9.26
N GLN A 102 -11.54 21.42 7.97
CA GLN A 102 -10.41 21.54 7.04
C GLN A 102 -9.43 22.66 7.43
N ASN A 103 -9.93 23.80 7.93
CA ASN A 103 -9.06 24.86 8.45
C ASN A 103 -8.23 24.42 9.66
N GLN A 104 -8.81 23.63 10.58
CA GLN A 104 -8.09 23.07 11.73
C GLN A 104 -7.08 22.01 11.29
N LEU A 105 -7.44 21.16 10.34
CA LEU A 105 -6.56 20.15 9.75
C LEU A 105 -5.33 20.80 9.08
N HIS A 106 -5.56 21.83 8.27
CA HIS A 106 -4.47 22.59 7.64
C HIS A 106 -3.63 23.37 8.65
N ALA A 107 -4.23 23.96 9.69
CA ALA A 107 -3.49 24.63 10.75
C ALA A 107 -2.57 23.65 11.51
N LEU A 108 -3.08 22.43 11.77
CA LEU A 108 -2.29 21.37 12.38
C LEU A 108 -1.11 20.96 11.48
N ALA A 109 -1.34 20.81 10.18
CA ALA A 109 -0.30 20.48 9.20
C ALA A 109 0.76 21.57 9.03
N ARG A 110 0.41 22.83 9.24
CA ARG A 110 1.38 23.95 9.24
C ARG A 110 2.23 23.97 10.50
N THR A 111 1.65 23.57 11.64
CA THR A 111 2.30 23.65 12.95
C THR A 111 3.20 22.44 13.22
N HIS A 112 2.88 21.30 12.63
CA HIS A 112 3.57 20.04 12.84
C HIS A 112 3.84 19.36 11.52
N GLU A 113 5.06 18.81 11.36
CA GLU A 113 5.40 17.98 10.20
C GLU A 113 4.37 16.85 10.06
N PRO A 114 3.73 16.70 8.89
CA PRO A 114 2.84 15.58 8.60
C PRO A 114 3.50 14.24 8.94
N GLY A 115 2.75 13.36 9.61
CA GLY A 115 3.27 12.07 10.10
C GLY A 115 4.02 12.13 11.44
N SER A 116 4.44 13.31 11.92
CA SER A 116 5.03 13.47 13.25
C SER A 116 4.07 13.00 14.36
N SER A 117 4.61 12.59 15.51
CA SER A 117 3.80 12.16 16.66
C SER A 117 2.80 13.25 17.11
N LYS A 118 3.24 14.52 17.11
CA LYS A 118 2.39 15.67 17.45
C LYS A 118 1.27 15.87 16.44
N PHE A 119 1.57 15.78 15.14
CA PHE A 119 0.56 15.83 14.09
C PHE A 119 -0.48 14.70 14.25
N ARG A 120 -0.03 13.45 14.40
CA ARG A 120 -0.94 12.29 14.57
C ARG A 120 -1.82 12.42 15.81
N SER A 121 -1.26 12.86 16.94
CA SER A 121 -2.03 13.10 18.16
C SER A 121 -3.07 14.21 17.98
N GLY A 122 -2.69 15.32 17.33
CA GLY A 122 -3.62 16.40 17.01
C GLY A 122 -4.73 15.99 16.05
N LEU A 123 -4.40 15.21 15.02
CA LEU A 123 -5.35 14.70 14.04
C LEU A 123 -6.35 13.76 14.71
N CYS A 124 -5.87 12.85 15.55
CA CYS A 124 -6.72 11.95 16.33
C CYS A 124 -7.71 12.73 17.21
N LYS A 125 -7.24 13.76 17.92
CA LYS A 125 -8.12 14.62 18.73
C LYS A 125 -9.14 15.38 17.89
N LEU A 126 -8.74 15.87 16.72
CA LEU A 126 -9.60 16.60 15.80
C LEU A 126 -10.71 15.70 15.23
N VAL A 127 -10.34 14.53 14.74
CA VAL A 127 -11.26 13.48 14.26
C VAL A 127 -12.21 13.04 15.38
N ARG A 128 -11.66 12.77 16.57
CA ARG A 128 -12.44 12.30 17.70
C ARG A 128 -13.50 13.31 18.13
N ARG A 129 -13.21 14.61 18.10
CA ARG A 129 -14.20 15.65 18.42
C ARG A 129 -15.44 15.56 17.52
N VAL A 130 -15.25 15.36 16.22
CA VAL A 130 -16.37 15.19 15.28
C VAL A 130 -17.11 13.89 15.55
N GLN A 131 -16.39 12.79 15.74
CA GLN A 131 -17.01 11.49 16.00
C GLN A 131 -17.86 11.51 17.26
N LEU A 132 -17.40 12.15 18.35
CA LEU A 132 -18.14 12.26 19.61
C LEU A 132 -19.48 13.01 19.47
N ASP A 133 -19.63 13.86 18.46
CA ASP A 133 -20.91 14.54 18.15
C ASP A 133 -21.82 13.72 17.23
N VAL A 134 -21.24 13.00 16.27
CA VAL A 134 -21.99 12.26 15.23
C VAL A 134 -22.40 10.87 15.70
N ILE A 135 -21.48 10.06 16.22
CA ILE A 135 -21.73 8.63 16.52
C ILE A 135 -22.88 8.37 17.50
N PRO A 136 -23.19 9.22 18.51
CA PRO A 136 -24.29 8.95 19.44
C PRO A 136 -25.66 8.98 18.77
N ARG A 137 -25.80 9.72 17.67
CA ARG A 137 -27.02 9.76 16.84
C ARG A 137 -27.32 8.40 16.20
N TYR A 138 -26.30 7.53 16.11
CA TYR A 138 -26.37 6.17 15.57
C TYR A 138 -26.30 5.09 16.65
N GLY A 139 -26.54 5.47 17.92
CA GLY A 139 -26.66 4.53 19.04
C GLY A 139 -25.34 4.07 19.65
N PHE A 140 -24.20 4.59 19.20
CA PHE A 140 -22.90 4.34 19.82
C PHE A 140 -22.68 5.25 21.02
N SER A 141 -21.88 4.85 22.01
CA SER A 141 -21.50 5.76 23.09
C SER A 141 -20.60 6.88 22.56
N ALA A 142 -20.72 8.10 23.11
CA ALA A 142 -19.77 9.19 22.89
C ALA A 142 -18.45 8.94 23.63
N SER A 143 -17.78 7.82 23.33
CA SER A 143 -16.54 7.40 23.98
C SER A 143 -15.63 6.67 22.99
N ASP A 144 -14.39 6.39 23.41
CA ASP A 144 -13.46 5.60 22.60
C ASP A 144 -14.00 4.18 22.35
N GLU A 145 -14.67 3.59 23.34
CA GLU A 145 -15.31 2.27 23.22
C GLU A 145 -16.47 2.29 22.22
N GLY A 146 -17.22 3.39 22.14
CA GLY A 146 -18.30 3.55 21.16
C GLY A 146 -17.78 3.63 19.73
N VAL A 147 -16.64 4.32 19.53
CA VAL A 147 -15.98 4.36 18.22
C VAL A 147 -15.43 2.99 17.84
N GLU A 148 -14.78 2.27 18.76
CA GLU A 148 -14.29 0.92 18.46
C GLU A 148 -15.45 -0.03 18.13
N SER A 149 -16.55 0.05 18.89
CA SER A 149 -17.77 -0.73 18.62
C SER A 149 -18.34 -0.43 17.23
N MET A 150 -18.37 0.85 16.84
CA MET A 150 -18.75 1.27 15.49
C MET A 150 -17.84 0.65 14.43
N LEU A 151 -16.52 0.75 14.60
CA LEU A 151 -15.55 0.20 13.64
C LEU A 151 -15.66 -1.32 13.52
N VAL A 152 -15.91 -2.04 14.61
CA VAL A 152 -16.14 -3.50 14.59
C VAL A 152 -17.36 -3.85 13.74
N LEU A 153 -18.48 -3.11 13.87
CA LEU A 153 -19.67 -3.34 13.05
C LEU A 153 -19.44 -2.97 11.57
N PHE A 154 -18.65 -1.94 11.27
CA PHE A 154 -18.29 -1.63 9.88
C PHE A 154 -17.50 -2.77 9.21
N ARG A 155 -16.72 -3.58 9.95
CA ARG A 155 -15.95 -4.70 9.36
C ARG A 155 -16.84 -5.76 8.68
N SER A 156 -18.08 -5.95 9.11
CA SER A 156 -19.01 -6.86 8.41
C SER A 156 -19.56 -6.27 7.12
N LEU A 157 -19.48 -4.95 6.94
CA LEU A 157 -20.00 -4.21 5.79
C LEU A 157 -18.90 -3.77 4.80
N THR A 158 -17.62 -4.08 5.05
CA THR A 158 -16.51 -3.62 4.18
C THR A 158 -16.52 -4.18 2.77
N LYS A 159 -17.35 -5.19 2.49
CA LYS A 159 -17.52 -5.75 1.14
C LYS A 159 -18.61 -5.01 0.34
N ASP A 160 -19.39 -4.15 0.98
CA ASP A 160 -20.40 -3.36 0.29
C ASP A 160 -19.73 -2.19 -0.45
N PRO A 161 -20.02 -2.01 -1.75
CA PRO A 161 -19.35 -1.01 -2.57
C PRO A 161 -19.62 0.42 -2.12
N ASP A 162 -20.82 0.73 -1.61
CA ASP A 162 -21.15 2.09 -1.17
C ASP A 162 -20.36 2.45 0.10
N ILE A 163 -20.23 1.48 1.01
CA ILE A 163 -19.42 1.62 2.23
C ILE A 163 -17.93 1.80 1.91
N GLU A 164 -17.42 1.05 0.93
CA GLU A 164 -16.04 1.15 0.47
C GLU A 164 -15.76 2.52 -0.17
N VAL A 165 -16.60 2.96 -1.11
CA VAL A 165 -16.48 4.26 -1.79
C VAL A 165 -16.49 5.40 -0.76
N ASN A 166 -17.45 5.40 0.15
CA ASN A 166 -17.50 6.41 1.22
C ASN A 166 -16.27 6.37 2.12
N GLY A 167 -15.75 5.17 2.43
CA GLY A 167 -14.51 5.00 3.18
C GLY A 167 -13.30 5.64 2.50
N VAL A 168 -13.19 5.52 1.18
CA VAL A 168 -12.15 6.19 0.38
C VAL A 168 -12.28 7.71 0.45
N VAL A 169 -13.50 8.24 0.31
CA VAL A 169 -13.74 9.69 0.37
C VAL A 169 -13.44 10.25 1.76
N ILE A 170 -13.86 9.57 2.83
CA ILE A 170 -13.51 9.95 4.21
C ILE A 170 -11.99 9.98 4.37
N ASN A 171 -11.29 8.96 3.87
CA ASN A 171 -9.83 8.93 3.94
C ASN A 171 -9.18 10.08 3.17
N ASP A 172 -9.67 10.45 1.98
CA ASP A 172 -9.17 11.62 1.23
C ASP A 172 -9.42 12.93 1.99
N LEU A 173 -10.60 13.08 2.61
CA LEU A 173 -10.94 14.27 3.42
C LEU A 173 -10.07 14.42 4.68
N LEU A 174 -9.61 13.30 5.24
CA LEU A 174 -8.71 13.28 6.40
C LEU A 174 -7.23 13.41 6.01
N GLN A 175 -6.90 13.21 4.74
CA GLN A 175 -5.55 13.44 4.23
C GLN A 175 -5.30 14.94 4.09
N VAL A 176 -4.20 15.40 4.66
CA VAL A 176 -3.67 16.70 4.28
C VAL A 176 -3.11 16.52 2.89
N LYS A 177 -3.80 17.05 1.88
CA LYS A 177 -3.19 17.30 0.56
C LYS A 177 -2.07 18.29 0.79
N LEU A 178 -0.89 17.76 1.06
CA LEU A 178 0.30 18.57 1.02
C LEU A 178 0.38 19.05 -0.42
N PRO A 179 0.53 20.38 -0.66
CA PRO A 179 0.90 20.84 -1.98
C PRO A 179 2.06 19.95 -2.41
N PRO A 180 2.00 19.33 -3.62
CA PRO A 180 2.99 18.37 -4.08
C PRO A 180 4.32 18.98 -3.72
N MET A 181 4.98 18.37 -2.73
CA MET A 181 6.12 18.97 -2.05
C MET A 181 7.04 19.34 -3.18
N GLU A 182 7.16 20.63 -3.52
CA GLU A 182 7.86 21.03 -4.73
C GLU A 182 9.21 20.35 -4.58
N THR A 183 9.42 19.32 -5.41
CA THR A 183 10.64 18.55 -5.37
C THR A 183 11.62 19.50 -5.99
N ASN A 184 12.11 20.41 -5.16
CA ASN A 184 13.33 21.13 -5.34
C ASN A 184 14.38 20.03 -5.47
N HIS A 185 14.50 19.50 -6.68
CA HIS A 185 15.54 18.57 -7.12
C HIS A 185 16.92 19.21 -6.99
N SER A 186 16.98 20.46 -6.54
CA SER A 186 18.12 21.18 -6.01
C SER A 186 18.65 20.53 -4.72
N ASN A 187 19.38 19.42 -4.88
CA ASN A 187 20.48 18.99 -4.01
C ASN A 187 20.24 18.97 -2.49
N ARG A 188 19.03 18.67 -2.01
CA ARG A 188 18.91 18.24 -0.62
C ARG A 188 19.39 16.80 -0.55
N ILE A 189 20.51 16.59 0.16
CA ILE A 189 20.98 15.27 0.57
C ILE A 189 19.86 14.69 1.44
N ILE A 190 19.00 13.87 0.85
CA ILE A 190 17.98 13.15 1.61
C ILE A 190 18.74 12.04 2.32
N GLU A 191 18.84 12.16 3.64
CA GLU A 191 19.45 11.11 4.46
C GLU A 191 18.57 9.86 4.45
N LYS A 192 19.22 8.70 4.39
CA LYS A 192 18.55 7.41 4.47
C LYS A 192 17.78 7.28 5.79
N PRO A 193 16.68 6.53 5.84
CA PRO A 193 15.87 6.38 7.04
C PRO A 193 16.66 5.71 8.17
N LEU A 194 17.15 6.51 9.11
CA LEU A 194 17.81 6.03 10.34
C LEU A 194 16.82 5.71 11.48
N SER A 195 15.55 6.08 11.32
CA SER A 195 14.52 5.88 12.33
C SER A 195 13.42 4.93 11.88
N LYS A 196 12.88 4.16 12.83
CA LYS A 196 11.71 3.30 12.64
C LYS A 196 10.55 4.03 11.94
N TYR A 197 10.26 5.28 12.34
CA TYR A 197 9.12 6.01 11.78
C TYR A 197 9.29 6.36 10.31
N ARG A 198 10.49 6.75 9.88
CA ARG A 198 10.80 7.00 8.47
C ARG A 198 10.74 5.70 7.65
N LEU A 199 11.19 4.60 8.24
CA LEU A 199 11.07 3.28 7.60
C LEU A 199 9.61 2.86 7.42
N LEU A 200 8.78 3.02 8.45
CA LEU A 200 7.34 2.73 8.37
C LEU A 200 6.63 3.58 7.32
N ASP A 201 7.00 4.87 7.20
CA ASP A 201 6.47 5.75 6.17
C ASP A 201 6.80 5.23 4.76
N MET A 202 8.07 4.87 4.52
CA MET A 202 8.51 4.27 3.26
C MET A 202 7.76 2.98 2.92
N LEU A 203 7.65 2.06 3.88
CA LEU A 203 6.94 0.79 3.70
C LEU A 203 5.43 1.02 3.43
N ARG A 204 4.81 2.05 4.03
CA ARG A 204 3.42 2.43 3.73
C ARG A 204 3.28 2.95 2.30
N CYS A 205 4.21 3.78 1.84
CA CYS A 205 4.23 4.22 0.44
C CYS A 205 4.41 3.05 -0.52
N GLN A 206 5.31 2.10 -0.23
CA GLN A 206 5.44 0.89 -1.04
C GLN A 206 4.15 0.07 -1.07
N LEU A 207 3.49 -0.10 0.08
CA LEU A 207 2.23 -0.84 0.15
C LEU A 207 1.15 -0.19 -0.71
N ILE A 208 1.03 1.14 -0.70
CA ILE A 208 0.07 1.88 -1.53
C ILE A 208 0.36 1.67 -3.01
N GLU A 209 1.60 1.89 -3.44
CA GLU A 209 2.00 1.77 -4.85
C GLU A 209 1.83 0.33 -5.36
N PHE A 210 2.25 -0.67 -4.59
CA PHE A 210 2.06 -2.07 -4.98
C PHE A 210 0.60 -2.51 -4.93
N SER A 211 -0.26 -1.85 -4.15
CA SER A 211 -1.70 -2.19 -4.10
C SER A 211 -2.49 -1.66 -5.30
N GLN A 212 -1.88 -0.89 -6.20
CA GLN A 212 -2.58 -0.41 -7.40
C GLN A 212 -3.10 -1.55 -8.26
N VAL A 213 -4.32 -1.40 -8.78
CA VAL A 213 -5.03 -2.43 -9.57
C VAL A 213 -4.17 -2.93 -10.73
N LYS A 214 -3.55 -2.02 -11.48
CA LYS A 214 -2.69 -2.36 -12.61
C LYS A 214 -1.50 -3.24 -12.18
N PHE A 215 -0.79 -2.83 -11.12
CA PHE A 215 0.34 -3.60 -10.59
C PHE A 215 -0.09 -4.99 -10.12
N GLN A 216 -1.23 -5.09 -9.44
CA GLN A 216 -1.76 -6.37 -8.97
C GLN A 216 -2.20 -7.29 -10.12
N MET A 217 -2.71 -6.74 -11.23
CA MET A 217 -2.97 -7.52 -12.45
C MET A 217 -1.67 -8.10 -13.04
N ASP A 218 -0.60 -7.31 -13.08
CA ASP A 218 0.71 -7.76 -13.59
C ASP A 218 1.30 -8.87 -12.69
N VAL A 219 1.20 -8.74 -11.36
CA VAL A 219 1.60 -9.80 -10.41
C VAL A 219 0.78 -11.08 -10.63
N LYS A 220 -0.52 -10.96 -10.88
CA LYS A 220 -1.39 -12.11 -11.15
C LYS A 220 -1.00 -12.83 -12.44
N GLU A 221 -0.66 -12.09 -13.50
CA GLU A 221 -0.20 -12.69 -14.76
C GLU A 221 1.15 -13.38 -14.56
N LEU A 222 2.09 -12.78 -13.82
CA LEU A 222 3.37 -13.45 -13.48
C LEU A 222 3.15 -14.79 -12.76
N LYS A 223 2.25 -14.84 -11.77
CA LYS A 223 1.91 -16.09 -11.07
C LYS A 223 1.36 -17.14 -12.01
N LYS A 224 0.42 -16.76 -12.88
CA LYS A 224 -0.18 -17.63 -13.88
C LYS A 224 0.88 -18.18 -14.86
N CYS A 225 1.82 -17.35 -15.30
CA CYS A 225 2.94 -17.79 -16.12
C CYS A 225 3.84 -18.79 -15.37
N ALA A 226 4.16 -18.53 -14.10
CA ALA A 226 4.97 -19.45 -13.29
C ALA A 226 4.28 -20.80 -13.06
N ASP A 227 2.96 -20.80 -12.82
CA ASP A 227 2.18 -22.03 -12.66
C ASP A 227 2.08 -22.82 -13.97
N TYR A 228 1.91 -22.12 -15.09
CA TYR A 228 1.96 -22.75 -16.41
C TYR A 228 3.33 -23.41 -16.68
N ASN A 229 4.42 -22.68 -16.46
CA ASN A 229 5.78 -23.15 -16.71
C ASN A 229 6.21 -24.30 -15.80
N SER A 230 5.67 -24.39 -14.58
CA SER A 230 5.95 -25.46 -13.63
C SER A 230 5.07 -26.70 -13.83
N GLY A 231 4.20 -26.71 -14.85
CA GLY A 231 3.26 -27.81 -15.09
C GLY A 231 2.12 -27.86 -14.07
N ARG A 232 1.98 -26.83 -13.21
CA ARG A 232 0.81 -26.60 -12.34
C ARG A 232 -0.33 -25.96 -13.13
N VAL A 233 -0.60 -26.53 -14.31
CA VAL A 233 -1.61 -26.00 -15.22
C VAL A 233 -2.98 -26.17 -14.58
N PHE A 234 -3.79 -25.11 -14.65
CA PHE A 234 -5.20 -25.15 -14.35
C PHE A 234 -5.87 -26.18 -15.27
N ASP A 235 -6.23 -27.34 -14.72
CA ASP A 235 -7.05 -28.33 -15.41
C ASP A 235 -8.53 -27.90 -15.27
N PRO A 236 -9.15 -27.33 -16.31
CA PRO A 236 -10.54 -26.85 -16.23
C PRO A 236 -11.53 -27.99 -15.98
N ALA A 237 -11.13 -29.26 -16.16
CA ALA A 237 -11.97 -30.42 -15.90
C ALA A 237 -11.89 -30.91 -14.44
N LYS A 238 -10.94 -30.41 -13.63
CA LYS A 238 -10.86 -30.74 -12.20
C LYS A 238 -11.53 -29.65 -11.38
N PRO A 239 -12.48 -30.00 -10.49
CA PRO A 239 -13.01 -29.09 -9.51
C PRO A 239 -11.87 -28.41 -8.76
N LEU A 240 -12.04 -27.12 -8.46
CA LEU A 240 -11.09 -26.19 -7.86
C LEU A 240 -10.73 -26.56 -6.40
N GLU A 241 -10.59 -27.84 -6.06
CA GLU A 241 -10.58 -28.32 -4.67
C GLU A 241 -9.25 -28.09 -3.93
N ARG A 242 -8.25 -27.50 -4.59
CA ARG A 242 -7.11 -26.81 -3.98
C ARG A 242 -6.38 -26.10 -5.12
N ALA A 243 -6.42 -24.77 -5.14
CA ALA A 243 -5.48 -24.03 -5.96
C ALA A 243 -4.08 -24.56 -5.64
N PHE A 244 -3.36 -25.05 -6.65
CA PHE A 244 -1.97 -25.48 -6.51
C PHE A 244 -1.13 -24.24 -6.27
N GLU A 245 -1.17 -23.71 -5.05
CA GLU A 245 -0.25 -22.66 -4.63
C GLU A 245 1.17 -23.23 -4.70
N ASP A 246 2.08 -22.42 -5.23
CA ASP A 246 3.49 -22.73 -5.25
C ASP A 246 3.94 -23.16 -3.85
N PRO A 247 4.62 -24.33 -3.69
CA PRO A 247 5.02 -24.84 -2.38
C PRO A 247 6.01 -23.91 -1.68
N GLU A 248 6.71 -23.06 -2.44
CA GLU A 248 7.57 -22.02 -1.92
C GLU A 248 6.85 -20.67 -1.78
N GLY A 249 5.54 -20.60 -2.00
CA GLY A 249 4.75 -19.39 -1.84
C GLY A 249 5.17 -18.28 -2.81
N TYR A 250 5.58 -18.66 -4.02
CA TYR A 250 6.10 -17.77 -5.06
C TYR A 250 7.31 -16.96 -4.59
N PHE A 251 8.12 -17.51 -3.67
CA PHE A 251 9.31 -16.82 -3.17
C PHE A 251 10.32 -16.50 -4.29
N HIS A 252 10.36 -17.28 -5.37
CA HIS A 252 11.22 -17.07 -6.54
C HIS A 252 10.42 -16.74 -7.82
N LEU A 253 9.35 -15.95 -7.71
CA LEU A 253 8.56 -15.53 -8.86
C LEU A 253 9.42 -14.75 -9.88
N GLU A 254 9.63 -15.35 -11.05
CA GLU A 254 10.36 -14.73 -12.17
C GLU A 254 9.68 -13.43 -12.61
N GLY A 255 10.46 -12.42 -13.02
CA GLY A 255 9.96 -11.10 -13.41
C GLY A 255 9.47 -10.21 -12.26
N ARG A 256 9.20 -10.75 -11.06
CA ARG A 256 8.72 -9.98 -9.90
C ARG A 256 9.68 -8.86 -9.50
N ALA A 257 10.98 -9.13 -9.51
CA ALA A 257 11.99 -8.15 -9.12
C ALA A 257 12.00 -6.93 -10.07
N ASP A 258 11.88 -7.17 -11.38
CA ASP A 258 11.86 -6.10 -12.38
C ASP A 258 10.53 -5.34 -12.35
N LEU A 259 9.40 -6.03 -12.16
CA LEU A 259 8.09 -5.40 -11.93
C LEU A 259 8.12 -4.50 -10.69
N ALA A 260 8.58 -4.99 -9.54
CA ALA A 260 8.72 -4.20 -8.32
C ALA A 260 9.67 -3.01 -8.50
N PHE A 261 10.72 -3.18 -9.31
CA PHE A 261 11.69 -2.13 -9.59
C PHE A 261 11.08 -0.93 -10.33
N THR A 262 10.02 -1.13 -11.13
CA THR A 262 9.30 -0.02 -11.78
C THR A 262 8.77 1.00 -10.77
N VAL A 263 8.29 0.53 -9.61
CA VAL A 263 7.85 1.38 -8.49
C VAL A 263 9.05 1.94 -7.73
N HIS A 264 10.03 1.09 -7.39
CA HIS A 264 11.20 1.50 -6.62
C HIS A 264 12.01 2.62 -7.29
N LYS A 265 12.07 2.66 -8.63
CA LYS A 265 12.76 3.70 -9.39
C LYS A 265 12.28 5.12 -9.03
N PHE A 266 11.01 5.28 -8.70
CA PHE A 266 10.44 6.57 -8.32
C PHE A 266 10.38 6.77 -6.80
N LEU A 267 10.19 5.68 -6.05
CA LEU A 267 10.00 5.73 -4.61
C LEU A 267 11.31 5.89 -3.84
N LEU A 268 12.35 5.13 -4.19
CA LEU A 268 13.62 5.09 -3.46
C LEU A 268 14.32 6.45 -3.32
N PRO A 269 14.40 7.29 -4.37
CA PRO A 269 15.01 8.62 -4.25
C PRO A 269 14.36 9.51 -3.19
N ARG A 270 13.06 9.33 -2.92
CA ARG A 270 12.34 10.11 -1.89
C ARG A 270 12.81 9.81 -0.46
N TYR A 271 13.49 8.68 -0.28
CA TYR A 271 14.01 8.21 1.02
C TYR A 271 15.55 8.15 1.04
N GLY A 272 16.22 8.81 0.10
CA GLY A 272 17.68 8.87 0.08
C GLY A 272 18.37 7.60 -0.44
N PHE A 273 17.61 6.68 -1.04
CA PHE A 273 18.15 5.50 -1.69
C PHE A 273 18.35 5.76 -3.19
N GLU A 274 19.38 5.15 -3.75
CA GLU A 274 19.60 5.19 -5.19
C GLU A 274 18.48 4.45 -5.94
N PRO A 275 17.99 4.94 -7.09
CA PRO A 275 16.99 4.23 -7.90
C PRO A 275 17.64 3.10 -8.71
N SER A 276 18.32 2.17 -8.01
CA SER A 276 19.10 1.06 -8.57
C SER A 276 18.78 -0.25 -7.83
N LYS A 277 19.17 -1.40 -8.40
CA LYS A 277 19.05 -2.69 -7.70
C LYS A 277 19.88 -2.71 -6.40
N GLU A 278 21.00 -1.98 -6.38
CA GLU A 278 21.80 -1.80 -5.16
C GLU A 278 21.10 -0.92 -4.13
N GLY A 279 20.39 0.14 -4.55
CA GLY A 279 19.56 0.94 -3.66
C GLY A 279 18.42 0.15 -3.02
N VAL A 280 17.82 -0.81 -3.73
CA VAL A 280 16.84 -1.76 -3.14
C VAL A 280 17.50 -2.64 -2.08
N LYS A 281 18.68 -3.20 -2.35
CA LYS A 281 19.42 -4.00 -1.35
C LYS A 281 19.77 -3.15 -0.13
N ASP A 282 20.19 -1.92 -0.35
CA ASP A 282 20.52 -0.98 0.72
C ASP A 282 19.29 -0.62 1.57
N MET A 283 18.13 -0.40 0.94
CA MET A 283 16.85 -0.25 1.61
C MET A 283 16.52 -1.47 2.48
N ILE A 284 16.70 -2.69 1.96
CA ILE A 284 16.47 -3.93 2.71
C ILE A 284 17.40 -4.04 3.92
N ARG A 285 18.68 -3.66 3.77
CA ARG A 285 19.63 -3.60 4.91
C ARG A 285 19.18 -2.62 5.99
N HIS A 286 18.61 -1.47 5.60
CA HIS A 286 18.05 -0.50 6.55
C HIS A 286 16.78 -1.02 7.27
N CYS A 287 16.06 -1.99 6.70
CA CYS A 287 14.99 -2.68 7.40
C CYS A 287 15.49 -3.62 8.51
N ALA A 288 16.72 -4.16 8.39
CA ALA A 288 17.21 -5.25 9.24
C ALA A 288 17.16 -4.96 10.75
N PRO A 289 17.61 -3.79 11.25
CA PRO A 289 17.54 -3.48 12.68
C PRO A 289 16.12 -3.43 13.26
N PHE A 290 15.11 -3.27 12.40
CA PHE A 290 13.71 -3.09 12.81
C PHE A 290 12.82 -4.27 12.42
N VAL A 291 13.33 -5.31 11.76
CA VAL A 291 12.50 -6.40 11.20
C VAL A 291 11.76 -7.23 12.25
N GLN A 292 12.23 -7.21 13.51
CA GLN A 292 11.59 -7.87 14.64
C GLN A 292 10.50 -7.00 15.30
N ASP A 293 10.44 -5.71 14.99
CA ASP A 293 9.38 -4.83 15.47
C ASP A 293 8.03 -5.25 14.85
N PRO A 294 6.96 -5.47 15.64
CA PRO A 294 5.69 -5.99 15.11
C PRO A 294 5.05 -5.11 14.03
N GLU A 295 5.18 -3.78 14.14
CA GLU A 295 4.58 -2.85 13.17
C GLU A 295 5.33 -2.90 11.84
N VAL A 296 6.66 -2.94 11.89
CA VAL A 296 7.52 -3.08 10.71
C VAL A 296 7.35 -4.45 10.06
N ALA A 297 7.34 -5.52 10.87
CA ALA A 297 7.16 -6.89 10.40
C ALA A 297 5.83 -7.07 9.66
N ASN A 298 4.73 -6.60 10.25
CA ASN A 298 3.40 -6.68 9.64
C ASN A 298 3.37 -5.92 8.32
N LEU A 299 3.87 -4.68 8.30
CA LEU A 299 3.82 -3.85 7.11
C LEU A 299 4.72 -4.40 5.98
N LEU A 300 5.89 -4.94 6.33
CA LEU A 300 6.77 -5.62 5.40
C LEU A 300 6.14 -6.90 4.84
N ASP A 301 5.42 -7.66 5.67
CA ASP A 301 4.67 -8.84 5.23
C ASP A 301 3.56 -8.41 4.24
N CYS A 302 2.79 -7.36 4.54
CA CYS A 302 1.79 -6.82 3.61
C CYS A 302 2.40 -6.37 2.27
N VAL A 303 3.55 -5.68 2.28
CA VAL A 303 4.26 -5.28 1.07
C VAL A 303 4.64 -6.50 0.23
N ASN A 304 5.20 -7.53 0.86
CA ASN A 304 5.61 -8.76 0.17
C ASN A 304 4.42 -9.58 -0.35
N GLU A 305 3.30 -9.59 0.38
CA GLU A 305 2.05 -10.19 -0.09
C GLU A 305 1.55 -9.51 -1.36
N LYS A 306 1.63 -8.17 -1.45
CA LYS A 306 1.33 -7.42 -2.69
C LYS A 306 2.31 -7.69 -3.82
N LEU A 307 3.55 -8.09 -3.50
CA LEU A 307 4.51 -8.61 -4.48
C LEU A 307 4.24 -10.08 -4.84
N GLY A 308 3.18 -10.68 -4.29
CA GLY A 308 2.73 -12.03 -4.63
C GLY A 308 3.26 -13.13 -3.73
N MET A 309 4.00 -12.81 -2.67
CA MET A 309 4.50 -13.81 -1.71
C MET A 309 3.39 -14.34 -0.81
N SER A 310 3.48 -15.63 -0.44
CA SER A 310 2.62 -16.19 0.62
C SER A 310 3.10 -15.78 2.01
N ALA A 311 2.24 -15.91 3.03
CA ALA A 311 2.61 -15.64 4.42
C ALA A 311 3.83 -16.47 4.90
N ALA A 312 4.00 -17.70 4.40
CA ALA A 312 5.17 -18.51 4.71
C ALA A 312 6.45 -17.96 4.06
N ALA A 313 6.36 -17.50 2.81
CA ALA A 313 7.45 -16.85 2.10
C ALA A 313 7.86 -15.52 2.77
N CYS A 314 6.88 -14.73 3.24
CA CYS A 314 7.13 -13.49 3.99
C CYS A 314 7.92 -13.74 5.29
N ARG A 315 7.54 -14.77 6.07
CA ARG A 315 8.28 -15.16 7.28
C ARG A 315 9.73 -15.53 6.98
N ARG A 316 9.98 -16.32 5.93
CA ARG A 316 11.35 -16.68 5.50
C ARG A 316 12.14 -15.46 5.07
N PHE A 317 11.52 -14.55 4.32
CA PHE A 317 12.16 -13.29 3.92
C PHE A 317 12.60 -12.44 5.11
N ARG A 318 11.75 -12.32 6.14
CA ARG A 318 12.12 -11.62 7.38
C ARG A 318 13.28 -12.28 8.11
N GLN A 319 13.32 -13.61 8.14
CA GLN A 319 14.46 -14.34 8.72
C GLN A 319 15.77 -14.03 7.98
N LEU A 320 15.73 -13.94 6.64
CA LEU A 320 16.90 -13.56 5.83
C LEU A 320 17.32 -12.12 6.11
N ILE A 321 16.37 -11.19 6.22
CA ILE A 321 16.66 -9.79 6.56
C ILE A 321 17.30 -9.68 7.95
N ALA A 322 16.82 -10.43 8.93
CA ALA A 322 17.37 -10.42 10.29
C ALA A 322 18.83 -10.90 10.36
N GLN A 323 19.31 -11.63 9.34
CA GLN A 323 20.72 -12.06 9.24
C GLN A 323 21.64 -10.98 8.62
N LEU A 324 21.08 -9.87 8.12
CA LEU A 324 21.85 -8.75 7.54
C LEU A 324 22.29 -7.71 8.59
N THR A 325 21.83 -7.86 9.84
CA THR A 325 22.20 -7.03 10.99
C THR A 325 23.52 -7.46 11.61
#